data_AF-A0AAV0F0S5-F1
#
_entry.id   AF-A0AAV0F0S5-F1
#
_cell.length_a   1.000
_cell.length_b   1.000
_cell.length_c   1.000
_cell.angle_alpha   90.00
_cell.angle_beta   90.00
_cell.angle_gamma   90.00
#
_symmetry.space_group_name_H-M   'P 1'
#
loop_
_entity.id
_entity.type
_entity.pdbx_description
1 polymer ?
#
loop_
_entity_poly.entity_id
_entity_poly.type
_entity_poly.pdbx_seq_one_letter_code
_entity_poly.pdbx_strand_id
1 'polypeptide(L)'
;MTDCIFIVRDANDRSGRAFASCCALIWDCDESSALCVYAGSIITLVAPSLIPHFRTMSTVLGVSLIDVSLPSEIDSLFLDEDAIVKMDWATIAVIWACGVMCLFKSVTAANFQGFMRKRVKELVNRAGIVPDKGATAPFTFSQAQMVRQKLGGDRDFCGNVILFLLGEAQSGSDFAPICEYLTEFLAWNGMGAFTFISKEFIETRSAILRELSLRTEIKNLAEALSTINSHPYSQFFRCLGQSDQMYKLSRSRFRILMKSKSNL
;
A
#
# COMPACT_ATOMS: atom_id res chain seq x y z
N MET A 1 -10.59 -23.58 6.04
CA MET A 1 -9.33 -22.96 5.58
C MET A 1 -9.31 -23.15 4.08
N THR A 2 -9.05 -22.10 3.31
CA THR A 2 -8.96 -22.20 1.85
C THR A 2 -7.51 -22.35 1.47
N ASP A 3 -7.16 -23.39 0.70
CA ASP A 3 -5.81 -23.54 0.18
C ASP A 3 -5.61 -22.61 -1.02
N CYS A 4 -4.51 -21.88 -1.03
CA CYS A 4 -4.17 -20.93 -2.08
C CYS A 4 -2.68 -21.04 -2.44
N ILE A 5 -2.39 -20.95 -3.72
CA ILE A 5 -1.03 -21.03 -4.24
C ILE A 5 -0.29 -19.73 -3.93
N PHE A 6 0.79 -19.84 -3.19
CA PHE A 6 1.71 -18.75 -2.87
C PHE A 6 2.99 -18.91 -3.68
N ILE A 7 3.17 -18.04 -4.67
CA ILE A 7 4.35 -18.09 -5.52
C ILE A 7 5.54 -17.50 -4.77
N VAL A 8 6.63 -18.27 -4.76
CA VAL A 8 7.95 -17.87 -4.29
C VAL A 8 8.97 -17.97 -5.42
N ARG A 9 10.08 -17.27 -5.28
CA ARG A 9 11.17 -17.27 -6.27
C ARG A 9 12.19 -18.33 -5.91
N ASP A 10 12.66 -19.08 -6.89
CA ASP A 10 13.85 -19.90 -6.73
C ASP A 10 15.05 -19.04 -6.29
N ALA A 11 15.91 -19.57 -5.42
CA ALA A 11 16.99 -18.80 -4.79
C ALA A 11 17.91 -18.08 -5.80
N ASN A 12 18.10 -18.67 -6.98
CA ASN A 12 19.00 -18.18 -8.03
C ASN A 12 18.26 -17.52 -9.20
N ASP A 13 16.93 -17.48 -9.20
CA ASP A 13 16.19 -16.87 -10.30
C ASP A 13 16.20 -15.34 -10.20
N ARG A 14 16.55 -14.69 -11.31
CA ARG A 14 16.47 -13.24 -11.50
C ARG A 14 15.73 -12.87 -12.78
N SER A 15 15.09 -13.83 -13.42
CA SER A 15 14.44 -13.67 -14.73
C SER A 15 13.13 -12.90 -14.70
N GLY A 16 12.57 -12.68 -13.49
CA GLY A 16 11.26 -12.06 -13.32
C GLY A 16 10.10 -13.00 -13.64
N ARG A 17 10.35 -14.28 -13.96
CA ARG A 17 9.31 -15.26 -14.31
C ARG A 17 8.30 -15.45 -13.20
N ALA A 18 8.75 -15.65 -11.96
CA ALA A 18 7.85 -15.79 -10.81
C ALA A 18 6.88 -14.60 -10.68
N PHE A 19 7.40 -13.39 -10.92
CA PHE A 19 6.61 -12.16 -10.85
C PHE A 19 5.62 -12.04 -12.02
N ALA A 20 6.05 -12.38 -13.23
CA ALA A 20 5.20 -12.38 -14.42
C ALA A 20 4.06 -13.41 -14.29
N SER A 21 4.35 -14.60 -13.74
CA SER A 21 3.33 -15.62 -13.44
C SER A 21 2.28 -15.11 -12.46
N CYS A 22 2.68 -14.43 -11.37
CA CYS A 22 1.73 -13.80 -10.46
C CYS A 22 0.84 -12.77 -11.17
N CYS A 23 1.41 -11.96 -12.07
CA CYS A 23 0.63 -10.96 -12.81
C CYS A 23 -0.41 -11.62 -13.72
N ALA A 24 -0.03 -12.68 -14.43
CA ALA A 24 -0.95 -13.45 -15.26
C ALA A 24 -2.09 -14.04 -14.43
N LEU A 25 -1.77 -14.66 -13.29
CA LEU A 25 -2.77 -15.22 -12.38
C LEU A 25 -3.70 -14.17 -11.80
N ILE A 26 -3.23 -12.95 -11.52
CA ILE A 26 -4.09 -11.86 -11.04
C ILE A 26 -5.10 -11.44 -12.10
N TRP A 27 -4.72 -11.37 -13.38
CA TRP A 27 -5.62 -10.93 -14.45
C TRP A 27 -6.83 -11.85 -14.61
N ASP A 28 -6.64 -13.16 -14.41
CA ASP A 28 -7.68 -14.16 -14.57
C ASP A 28 -8.31 -14.62 -13.24
N CYS A 29 -8.00 -13.94 -12.12
CA CYS A 29 -8.49 -14.33 -10.80
C CYS A 29 -9.70 -13.51 -10.35
N ASP A 30 -10.84 -14.22 -10.23
CA ASP A 30 -12.08 -13.73 -9.62
C ASP A 30 -12.23 -14.13 -8.14
N GLU A 31 -11.46 -15.15 -7.68
CA GLU A 31 -11.55 -15.63 -6.31
C GLU A 31 -10.78 -14.73 -5.35
N SER A 32 -11.49 -14.20 -4.36
CA SER A 32 -10.98 -13.13 -3.50
C SER A 32 -9.74 -13.54 -2.68
N SER A 33 -9.65 -14.78 -2.23
CA SER A 33 -8.54 -15.27 -1.39
C SER A 33 -7.29 -15.51 -2.21
N ALA A 34 -7.40 -16.22 -3.34
CA ALA A 34 -6.34 -16.47 -4.30
C ALA A 34 -5.78 -15.15 -4.84
N LEU A 35 -6.64 -14.21 -5.22
CA LEU A 35 -6.22 -12.86 -5.64
C LEU A 35 -5.35 -12.18 -4.58
N CYS A 36 -5.75 -12.27 -3.31
CA CYS A 36 -4.98 -11.68 -2.20
C CYS A 36 -3.65 -12.42 -1.98
N VAL A 37 -3.61 -13.73 -2.19
CA VAL A 37 -2.37 -14.49 -2.14
C VAL A 37 -1.44 -14.11 -3.28
N TYR A 38 -1.93 -13.99 -4.51
CA TYR A 38 -1.11 -13.56 -5.65
C TYR A 38 -0.61 -12.11 -5.51
N ALA A 39 -1.46 -11.20 -4.99
CA ALA A 39 -1.03 -9.84 -4.67
C ALA A 39 0.05 -9.84 -3.56
N GLY A 40 -0.11 -10.71 -2.56
CA GLY A 40 0.89 -10.99 -1.53
C GLY A 40 2.21 -11.47 -2.11
N SER A 41 2.16 -12.47 -2.99
CA SER A 41 3.33 -13.00 -3.72
C SER A 41 4.06 -11.89 -4.46
N ILE A 42 3.36 -11.04 -5.23
CA ILE A 42 3.98 -9.88 -5.90
C ILE A 42 4.76 -9.02 -4.89
N ILE A 43 4.14 -8.69 -3.75
CA ILE A 43 4.78 -7.85 -2.73
C ILE A 43 6.03 -8.52 -2.17
N THR A 44 5.93 -9.80 -1.80
CA THR A 44 7.01 -10.55 -1.14
C THR A 44 8.11 -11.03 -2.09
N LEU A 45 7.84 -11.15 -3.39
CA LEU A 45 8.87 -11.50 -4.39
C LEU A 45 9.93 -10.41 -4.52
N VAL A 46 9.54 -9.15 -4.35
CA VAL A 46 10.45 -7.99 -4.32
C VAL A 46 10.95 -7.71 -2.90
N ALA A 47 10.16 -8.02 -1.88
CA ALA A 47 10.50 -7.83 -0.48
C ALA A 47 10.42 -9.14 0.32
N PRO A 48 11.37 -10.07 0.19
CA PRO A 48 11.30 -11.39 0.84
C PRO A 48 11.24 -11.34 2.37
N SER A 49 11.76 -10.28 2.99
CA SER A 49 11.66 -10.04 4.43
C SER A 49 10.21 -9.91 4.92
N LEU A 50 9.25 -9.64 4.02
CA LEU A 50 7.83 -9.55 4.36
C LEU A 50 7.10 -10.91 4.40
N ILE A 51 7.73 -12.00 3.95
CA ILE A 51 7.10 -13.33 3.90
C ILE A 51 6.55 -13.77 5.26
N PRO A 52 7.29 -13.69 6.39
CA PRO A 52 6.77 -14.13 7.68
C PRO A 52 5.50 -13.36 8.11
N HIS A 53 5.47 -12.05 7.84
CA HIS A 53 4.33 -11.19 8.12
C HIS A 53 3.14 -11.52 7.22
N PHE A 54 3.39 -11.79 5.94
CA PHE A 54 2.36 -12.21 5.00
C PHE A 54 1.71 -13.55 5.40
N ARG A 55 2.52 -14.54 5.81
CA ARG A 55 2.01 -15.84 6.28
C ARG A 55 1.14 -15.74 7.52
N THR A 56 1.58 -14.91 8.48
CA THR A 56 0.83 -14.65 9.72
C THR A 56 -0.54 -14.07 9.40
N MET A 57 -0.58 -13.05 8.56
CA MET A 57 -1.82 -12.40 8.13
C MET A 57 -2.71 -13.32 7.27
N SER A 58 -2.14 -14.16 6.40
CA SER A 58 -2.90 -15.16 5.63
C SER A 58 -3.60 -16.18 6.53
N THR A 59 -2.94 -16.59 7.62
CA THR A 59 -3.53 -17.49 8.62
C THR A 59 -4.74 -16.85 9.30
N VAL A 60 -4.66 -15.55 9.63
CA VAL A 60 -5.78 -14.78 10.20
C VAL A 60 -6.95 -14.68 9.21
N LEU A 61 -6.67 -14.63 7.91
CA LEU A 61 -7.69 -14.67 6.86
C LEU A 61 -8.28 -16.08 6.62
N GLY A 62 -7.82 -17.11 7.35
CA GLY A 62 -8.27 -18.49 7.17
C GLY A 62 -7.76 -19.11 5.87
N VAL A 63 -6.63 -18.63 5.35
CA VAL A 63 -5.99 -19.12 4.13
C VAL A 63 -4.76 -19.94 4.48
N SER A 64 -4.67 -21.12 3.88
CA SER A 64 -3.51 -22.01 3.93
C SER A 64 -2.70 -21.79 2.66
N LEU A 65 -1.39 -21.57 2.79
CA LEU A 65 -0.51 -21.23 1.68
C LEU A 65 0.23 -22.47 1.20
N ILE A 66 0.11 -22.76 -0.09
CA ILE A 66 0.88 -23.79 -0.78
C ILE A 66 1.99 -23.09 -1.54
N ASP A 67 3.22 -23.26 -1.09
CA ASP A 67 4.38 -22.66 -1.76
C ASP A 67 4.60 -23.33 -3.12
N VAL A 68 4.76 -22.51 -4.15
CA VAL A 68 5.17 -22.94 -5.49
C VAL A 68 6.37 -22.10 -5.91
N SER A 69 7.51 -22.75 -6.10
CA SER A 69 8.78 -22.12 -6.41
C SER A 69 8.96 -22.00 -7.92
N LEU A 70 9.13 -20.79 -8.43
CA LEU A 70 9.31 -20.55 -9.85
C LEU A 70 10.73 -20.10 -10.19
N PRO A 71 11.26 -20.54 -11.35
CA PRO A 71 10.59 -21.32 -12.41
C PRO A 71 10.53 -22.85 -12.23
N SER A 72 11.17 -23.42 -11.20
CA SER A 72 11.32 -24.88 -11.07
C SER A 72 10.01 -25.69 -11.01
N GLU A 73 8.92 -25.11 -10.51
CA GLU A 73 7.62 -25.77 -10.34
C GLU A 73 6.54 -25.19 -11.27
N ILE A 74 6.91 -24.61 -12.41
CA ILE A 74 5.97 -23.94 -13.34
C ILE A 74 4.84 -24.85 -13.83
N ASP A 75 5.14 -26.14 -14.05
CA ASP A 75 4.17 -27.14 -14.51
C ASP A 75 3.00 -27.33 -13.53
N SER A 76 3.21 -27.01 -12.24
CA SER A 76 2.16 -27.08 -11.22
C SER A 76 1.07 -26.01 -11.36
N LEU A 77 1.34 -24.95 -12.13
CA LEU A 77 0.44 -23.79 -12.27
C LEU A 77 -0.45 -23.87 -13.52
N PHE A 78 -0.27 -24.89 -14.38
CA PHE A 78 -0.93 -24.98 -15.68
C PHE A 78 -0.78 -23.71 -16.53
N LEU A 79 0.29 -22.94 -16.31
CA LEU A 79 0.63 -21.76 -17.09
C LEU A 79 1.45 -22.21 -18.30
N ASP A 80 1.13 -21.66 -19.47
CA ASP A 80 1.93 -21.84 -20.67
C ASP A 80 3.29 -21.14 -20.49
N GLU A 81 4.39 -21.91 -20.41
CA GLU A 81 5.73 -21.38 -20.18
C GLU A 81 6.15 -20.39 -21.28
N ASP A 82 5.69 -20.61 -22.51
CA ASP A 82 5.97 -19.74 -23.64
C ASP A 82 5.17 -18.43 -23.57
N ALA A 83 4.07 -18.40 -22.82
CA ALA A 83 3.27 -17.21 -22.57
C ALA A 83 3.83 -16.32 -21.44
N ILE A 84 4.70 -16.85 -20.57
CA ILE A 84 5.28 -16.09 -19.45
C ILE A 84 6.50 -15.30 -19.93
N VAL A 85 6.20 -14.11 -20.47
CA VAL A 85 7.21 -13.15 -20.90
C VAL A 85 8.06 -12.71 -19.69
N LYS A 86 9.38 -12.86 -19.82
CA LYS A 86 10.33 -12.32 -18.82
C LYS A 86 10.08 -10.82 -18.64
N MET A 87 9.92 -10.39 -17.40
CA MET A 87 9.78 -8.98 -17.05
C MET A 87 11.12 -8.40 -16.61
N ASP A 88 11.47 -7.25 -17.16
CA ASP A 88 12.63 -6.50 -16.68
C ASP A 88 12.36 -5.91 -15.29
N TRP A 89 13.44 -5.64 -14.55
CA TRP A 89 13.36 -5.18 -13.17
C TRP A 89 12.61 -3.86 -13.01
N ALA A 90 12.72 -2.95 -13.98
CA ALA A 90 12.06 -1.66 -13.89
C ALA A 90 10.54 -1.83 -14.04
N THR A 91 10.09 -2.67 -14.97
CA THR A 91 8.67 -3.05 -15.08
C THR A 91 8.16 -3.72 -13.80
N ILE A 92 8.93 -4.64 -13.22
CA ILE A 92 8.61 -5.28 -11.93
C ILE A 92 8.43 -4.22 -10.83
N ALA A 93 9.35 -3.26 -10.71
CA ALA A 93 9.29 -2.22 -9.70
C ALA A 93 8.02 -1.36 -9.80
N VAL A 94 7.60 -1.01 -11.02
CA VAL A 94 6.37 -0.22 -11.26
C VAL A 94 5.13 -1.02 -10.86
N ILE A 95 5.03 -2.28 -11.27
CA ILE A 95 3.89 -3.15 -10.96
C ILE A 95 3.83 -3.43 -9.46
N TRP A 96 4.97 -3.71 -8.84
CA TRP A 96 5.07 -3.91 -7.39
C TRP A 96 4.60 -2.67 -6.63
N ALA A 97 5.05 -1.48 -7.04
CA ALA A 97 4.63 -0.23 -6.43
C ALA A 97 3.10 -0.02 -6.56
N CYS A 98 2.50 -0.47 -7.67
CA CYS A 98 1.04 -0.48 -7.82
C CYS A 98 0.36 -1.41 -6.80
N GLY A 99 0.90 -2.61 -6.56
CA GLY A 99 0.42 -3.51 -5.52
C GLY A 99 0.49 -2.91 -4.12
N VAL A 100 1.63 -2.30 -3.78
CA VAL A 100 1.81 -1.58 -2.51
C VAL A 100 0.78 -0.45 -2.39
N MET A 101 0.57 0.39 -3.41
CA MET A 101 -0.44 1.46 -3.37
C MET A 101 -1.85 0.93 -3.12
N CYS A 102 -2.20 -0.24 -3.68
CA CYS A 102 -3.51 -0.86 -3.49
C CYS A 102 -3.76 -1.28 -2.03
N LEU A 103 -2.72 -1.60 -1.25
CA LEU A 103 -2.88 -1.88 0.18
C LEU A 103 -3.44 -0.66 0.94
N PHE A 104 -3.00 0.55 0.59
CA PHE A 104 -3.21 1.72 1.43
C PHE A 104 -4.34 2.65 0.96
N LYS A 105 -4.53 2.81 -0.36
CA LYS A 105 -5.34 3.92 -0.88
C LYS A 105 -6.79 3.55 -1.16
N SER A 106 -7.70 4.32 -0.57
CA SER A 106 -9.10 4.32 -0.93
C SER A 106 -9.31 5.08 -2.24
N VAL A 107 -9.74 4.36 -3.26
CA VAL A 107 -10.09 4.88 -4.59
C VAL A 107 -11.55 4.55 -4.89
N THR A 108 -12.17 5.29 -5.81
CA THR A 108 -13.53 5.02 -6.28
C THR A 108 -13.49 4.52 -7.72
N ALA A 109 -14.52 3.80 -8.16
CA ALA A 109 -14.59 3.29 -9.53
C ALA A 109 -14.39 4.42 -10.56
N ALA A 110 -15.00 5.58 -10.29
CA ALA A 110 -14.96 6.76 -11.15
C ALA A 110 -13.55 7.36 -11.31
N ASN A 111 -12.69 7.26 -10.28
CA ASN A 111 -11.36 7.88 -10.32
C ASN A 111 -10.21 6.87 -10.47
N PHE A 112 -10.47 5.57 -10.34
CA PHE A 112 -9.44 4.53 -10.28
C PHE A 112 -8.52 4.55 -11.50
N GLN A 113 -9.09 4.54 -12.70
CA GLN A 113 -8.30 4.49 -13.94
C GLN A 113 -7.41 5.73 -14.13
N GLY A 114 -7.97 6.92 -13.90
CA GLY A 114 -7.20 8.17 -13.98
C GLY A 114 -6.12 8.24 -12.89
N PHE A 115 -6.44 7.78 -11.68
CA PHE A 115 -5.50 7.69 -10.58
C PHE A 115 -4.34 6.74 -10.92
N MET A 116 -4.61 5.48 -11.27
CA MET A 116 -3.56 4.49 -11.58
C MET A 116 -2.72 4.91 -12.76
N ARG A 117 -3.31 5.43 -13.84
CA ARG A 117 -2.57 5.93 -15.01
C ARG A 117 -1.57 7.03 -14.63
N LYS A 118 -2.00 7.98 -13.79
CA LYS A 118 -1.11 9.05 -13.30
C LYS A 118 0.04 8.47 -12.47
N ARG A 119 -0.24 7.53 -11.57
CA ARG A 119 0.78 6.93 -10.69
C ARG A 119 1.77 6.06 -11.46
N VAL A 120 1.29 5.23 -12.37
CA VAL A 120 2.14 4.44 -13.27
C VAL A 120 3.06 5.35 -14.08
N LYS A 121 2.56 6.45 -14.65
CA LYS A 121 3.41 7.41 -15.38
C LYS A 121 4.51 8.02 -14.49
N GLU A 122 4.18 8.41 -13.27
CA GLU A 122 5.17 8.94 -12.32
C GLU A 122 6.22 7.87 -11.93
N LEU A 123 5.80 6.62 -11.72
CA LEU A 123 6.67 5.49 -11.40
C LEU A 123 7.59 5.10 -12.56
N VAL A 124 7.07 5.02 -13.79
CA VAL A 124 7.83 4.75 -15.01
C VAL A 124 8.97 5.76 -15.16
N ASN A 125 8.67 7.05 -14.95
CA ASN A 125 9.68 8.10 -15.00
C ASN A 125 10.77 7.93 -13.93
N ARG A 126 10.39 7.55 -12.70
CA ARG A 126 11.34 7.33 -11.60
C ARG A 126 12.16 6.06 -11.77
N ALA A 127 11.60 5.03 -12.38
CA ALA A 127 12.29 3.78 -12.71
C ALA A 127 13.21 3.92 -13.94
N GLY A 128 13.26 5.09 -14.61
CA GLY A 128 14.07 5.30 -15.81
C GLY A 128 13.58 4.53 -17.03
N ILE A 129 12.30 4.15 -17.08
CA ILE A 129 11.72 3.37 -18.18
C ILE A 129 11.31 4.32 -19.31
N VAL A 130 11.61 3.92 -20.56
CA VAL A 130 11.10 4.61 -21.75
C VAL A 130 9.56 4.49 -21.77
N PRO A 131 8.80 5.61 -21.80
CA PRO A 131 7.35 5.63 -21.60
C PRO A 131 6.51 4.66 -22.44
N ASP A 132 7.02 4.25 -23.61
CA ASP A 132 6.30 3.38 -24.55
C ASP A 132 6.40 1.88 -24.22
N LYS A 133 7.08 1.48 -23.14
CA LYS A 133 7.24 0.06 -22.72
C LYS A 133 6.07 -0.52 -21.92
N GLY A 134 4.91 0.14 -21.86
CA GLY A 134 3.64 -0.54 -21.55
C GLY A 134 3.46 -1.10 -20.14
N ALA A 135 4.19 -0.63 -19.12
CA ALA A 135 3.89 -0.99 -17.74
C ALA A 135 2.45 -0.54 -17.42
N THR A 136 1.60 -1.49 -17.02
CA THR A 136 0.20 -1.23 -16.63
C THR A 136 -0.02 -1.72 -15.21
N ALA A 137 -1.02 -1.14 -14.54
CA ALA A 137 -1.41 -1.64 -13.23
C ALA A 137 -2.00 -3.05 -13.38
N PRO A 138 -1.59 -4.04 -12.57
CA PRO A 138 -2.05 -5.41 -12.74
C PRO A 138 -3.47 -5.62 -12.17
N PHE A 139 -4.07 -4.60 -11.55
CA PHE A 139 -5.35 -4.72 -10.86
C PHE A 139 -6.45 -3.93 -11.59
N THR A 140 -7.61 -4.55 -11.74
CA THR A 140 -8.86 -3.83 -11.93
C THR A 140 -9.28 -3.11 -10.65
N PHE A 141 -10.27 -2.22 -10.74
CA PHE A 141 -10.80 -1.53 -9.55
C PHE A 141 -11.32 -2.51 -8.49
N SER A 142 -12.09 -3.52 -8.91
CA SER A 142 -12.66 -4.54 -8.02
C SER A 142 -11.55 -5.30 -7.28
N GLN A 143 -10.53 -5.72 -8.03
CA GLN A 143 -9.38 -6.43 -7.46
C GLN A 143 -8.59 -5.56 -6.49
N ALA A 144 -8.30 -4.31 -6.85
CA ALA A 144 -7.63 -3.36 -5.96
C ALA A 144 -8.43 -3.12 -4.66
N GLN A 145 -9.77 -3.06 -4.73
CA GLN A 145 -10.61 -2.95 -3.55
C GLN A 145 -10.54 -4.20 -2.67
N MET A 146 -10.54 -5.40 -3.25
CA MET A 146 -10.40 -6.65 -2.50
C MET A 146 -9.05 -6.73 -1.78
N VAL A 147 -7.96 -6.45 -2.49
CA VAL A 147 -6.60 -6.40 -1.92
C VAL A 147 -6.54 -5.40 -0.77
N ARG A 148 -7.11 -4.20 -0.95
CA ARG A 148 -7.19 -3.20 0.12
C ARG A 148 -7.96 -3.68 1.33
N GLN A 149 -9.11 -4.32 1.13
CA GLN A 149 -9.98 -4.72 2.23
C GLN A 149 -9.40 -5.87 3.04
N LYS A 150 -8.81 -6.88 2.37
CA LYS A 150 -8.24 -8.06 3.01
C LYS A 150 -6.82 -7.79 3.50
N LEU A 151 -5.88 -7.48 2.60
CA LEU A 151 -4.47 -7.27 2.96
C LEU A 151 -4.25 -5.90 3.61
N GLY A 152 -4.82 -4.85 3.02
CA GLY A 152 -4.72 -3.48 3.54
C GLY A 152 -5.45 -3.24 4.87
N GLY A 153 -6.29 -4.19 5.28
CA GLY A 153 -6.95 -4.20 6.59
C GLY A 153 -6.04 -4.66 7.73
N ASP A 154 -4.99 -5.42 7.41
CA ASP A 154 -4.03 -5.92 8.39
C ASP A 154 -2.96 -4.87 8.69
N ARG A 155 -3.03 -4.33 9.92
CA ARG A 155 -2.17 -3.22 10.34
C ARG A 155 -0.72 -3.62 10.51
N ASP A 156 -0.46 -4.85 10.95
CA ASP A 156 0.90 -5.33 11.21
C ASP A 156 1.62 -5.56 9.89
N PHE A 157 0.97 -6.21 8.91
CA PHE A 157 1.50 -6.35 7.56
C PHE A 157 1.73 -4.99 6.89
N CYS A 158 0.73 -4.10 6.93
CA CYS A 158 0.89 -2.74 6.41
C CYS A 158 2.03 -1.97 7.10
N GLY A 159 2.19 -2.12 8.41
CA GLY A 159 3.27 -1.51 9.17
C GLY A 159 4.65 -2.01 8.70
N ASN A 160 4.80 -3.32 8.53
CA ASN A 160 6.05 -3.90 8.03
C ASN A 160 6.35 -3.50 6.58
N VAL A 161 5.32 -3.36 5.73
CA VAL A 161 5.49 -2.78 4.38
C VAL A 161 6.04 -1.34 4.47
N ILE A 162 5.51 -0.49 5.36
CA ILE A 162 6.03 0.88 5.55
C ILE A 162 7.47 0.87 6.04
N LEU A 163 7.82 0.00 7.01
CA LEU A 163 9.18 -0.10 7.53
C LEU A 163 10.17 -0.56 6.44
N PHE A 164 9.77 -1.53 5.61
CA PHE A 164 10.55 -1.95 4.45
C PHE A 164 10.80 -0.78 3.50
N LEU A 165 9.75 -0.03 3.13
CA LEU A 165 9.87 1.14 2.26
C LEU A 165 10.83 2.20 2.81
N LEU A 166 10.75 2.47 4.12
CA LEU A 166 11.61 3.45 4.78
C LEU A 166 13.09 3.02 4.79
N GLY A 167 13.35 1.73 5.03
CA GLY A 167 14.71 1.18 4.96
C GLY A 167 15.28 1.24 3.55
N GLU A 168 14.51 0.77 2.56
CA GLU A 168 14.95 0.75 1.16
C GLU A 168 15.14 2.14 0.57
N ALA A 169 14.29 3.12 0.94
CA ALA A 169 14.46 4.51 0.51
C ALA A 169 15.81 5.12 0.95
N GLN A 170 16.43 4.58 2.00
CA GLN A 170 17.73 5.05 2.52
C GLN A 170 18.91 4.21 2.05
N SER A 171 18.66 3.12 1.31
CA SER A 171 19.69 2.15 0.92
C SER A 171 20.65 2.65 -0.17
N GLY A 172 20.24 3.66 -0.96
CA GLY A 172 20.97 4.09 -2.16
C GLY A 172 20.92 3.09 -3.32
N SER A 173 20.05 2.07 -3.25
CA SER A 173 19.85 1.11 -4.34
C SER A 173 19.11 1.74 -5.52
N ASP A 174 19.15 1.08 -6.69
CA ASP A 174 18.33 1.46 -7.86
C ASP A 174 16.82 1.43 -7.58
N PHE A 175 16.42 0.79 -6.48
CA PHE A 175 15.03 0.71 -6.03
C PHE A 175 14.63 1.85 -5.08
N ALA A 176 15.61 2.56 -4.50
CA ALA A 176 15.39 3.64 -3.56
C ALA A 176 14.46 4.74 -4.12
N PRO A 177 14.58 5.22 -5.38
CA PRO A 177 13.69 6.27 -5.91
C PRO A 177 12.20 5.88 -5.95
N ILE A 178 11.91 4.58 -6.11
CA ILE A 178 10.54 4.04 -6.08
C ILE A 178 10.03 3.97 -4.64
N CYS A 179 10.86 3.52 -3.70
CA CYS A 179 10.53 3.51 -2.28
C CYS A 179 10.35 4.93 -1.72
N GLU A 180 11.21 5.88 -2.08
CA GLU A 180 11.06 7.31 -1.76
C GLU A 180 9.70 7.84 -2.24
N TYR A 181 9.37 7.60 -3.51
CA TYR A 181 8.06 7.98 -4.05
C TYR A 181 6.90 7.39 -3.26
N LEU A 182 6.97 6.09 -2.93
CA LEU A 182 5.92 5.43 -2.16
C LEU A 182 5.81 5.98 -0.74
N THR A 183 6.93 6.25 -0.06
CA THR A 183 6.92 6.86 1.27
C THR A 183 6.31 8.25 1.24
N GLU A 184 6.68 9.11 0.27
CA GLU A 184 6.05 10.42 0.05
C GLU A 184 4.54 10.29 -0.22
N PHE A 185 4.16 9.34 -1.06
CA PHE A 185 2.79 9.13 -1.48
C PHE A 185 1.88 8.59 -0.35
N LEU A 186 2.44 7.74 0.50
CA LEU A 186 1.76 7.12 1.63
C LEU A 186 1.81 7.98 2.90
N ALA A 187 2.64 9.02 2.93
CA ALA A 187 2.67 9.97 4.02
C ALA A 187 1.27 10.55 4.28
N TRP A 188 0.89 10.56 5.56
CA TRP A 188 -0.39 11.02 6.07
C TRP A 188 -1.62 10.28 5.52
N ASN A 189 -1.43 9.09 4.95
CA ASN A 189 -2.52 8.31 4.42
C ASN A 189 -3.55 7.95 5.51
N GLY A 190 -4.84 8.15 5.20
CA GLY A 190 -5.93 7.96 6.18
C GLY A 190 -6.02 9.05 7.26
N MET A 191 -5.13 10.04 7.27
CA MET A 191 -5.10 11.13 8.25
C MET A 191 -5.60 12.47 7.67
N GLY A 192 -6.46 12.41 6.64
CA GLY A 192 -6.91 13.60 5.89
C GLY A 192 -7.58 14.69 6.73
N ALA A 193 -8.24 14.33 7.84
CA ALA A 193 -8.81 15.32 8.76
C ALA A 193 -7.71 16.12 9.48
N PHE A 194 -6.61 15.47 9.86
CA PHE A 194 -5.49 16.13 10.52
C PHE A 194 -4.72 17.02 9.57
N THR A 195 -4.42 16.52 8.37
CA THR A 195 -3.71 17.34 7.38
C THR A 195 -4.54 18.56 6.99
N PHE A 196 -5.86 18.42 6.90
CA PHE A 196 -6.77 19.55 6.71
C PHE A 196 -6.71 20.53 7.88
N ILE A 197 -6.95 20.08 9.11
CA ILE A 197 -6.96 20.95 10.30
C ILE A 197 -5.61 21.66 10.48
N SER A 198 -4.50 20.96 10.26
CA SER A 198 -3.15 21.53 10.33
C SER A 198 -2.98 22.68 9.34
N LYS A 199 -3.27 22.42 8.06
CA LYS A 199 -3.11 23.41 7.00
C LYS A 199 -4.04 24.60 7.14
N GLU A 200 -5.30 24.34 7.45
CA GLU A 200 -6.34 25.38 7.41
C GLU A 200 -6.41 26.21 8.68
N PHE A 201 -6.07 25.64 9.84
CA PHE A 201 -6.24 26.32 11.13
C PHE A 201 -4.94 26.55 11.89
N ILE A 202 -4.04 25.56 11.92
CA ILE A 202 -2.80 25.66 12.70
C ILE A 202 -1.80 26.55 11.98
N GLU A 203 -1.49 26.24 10.71
CA GLU A 203 -0.51 26.98 9.91
C GLU A 203 -0.95 28.43 9.66
N THR A 204 -2.26 28.66 9.48
CA THR A 204 -2.84 30.00 9.28
C THR A 204 -3.07 30.78 10.58
N ARG A 205 -2.87 30.15 11.75
CA ARG A 205 -3.19 30.72 13.07
C ARG A 205 -4.65 31.22 13.15
N SER A 206 -5.58 30.47 12.57
CA SER A 206 -6.99 30.86 12.47
C SER A 206 -7.61 31.20 13.84
N ALA A 207 -8.41 32.27 13.89
CA ALA A 207 -9.09 32.73 15.10
C ALA A 207 -10.05 31.69 15.67
N ILE A 208 -10.52 30.75 14.84
CA ILE A 208 -11.40 29.66 15.24
C ILE A 208 -10.80 28.78 16.34
N LEU A 209 -9.47 28.70 16.42
CA LEU A 209 -8.76 27.98 17.48
C LEU A 209 -8.91 28.63 18.87
N ARG A 210 -9.54 29.80 18.96
CA ARG A 210 -9.82 30.51 20.21
C ARG A 210 -11.30 30.50 20.59
N GLU A 211 -12.17 29.94 19.75
CA GLU A 211 -13.60 29.88 20.03
C GLU A 211 -13.91 28.94 21.20
N LEU A 212 -14.63 29.46 22.19
CA LEU A 212 -14.95 28.70 23.41
C LEU A 212 -15.83 27.48 23.11
N SER A 213 -16.69 27.57 22.10
CA SER A 213 -17.54 26.48 21.59
C SER A 213 -16.72 25.27 21.09
N LEU A 214 -15.46 25.48 20.69
CA LEU A 214 -14.58 24.46 20.13
C LEU A 214 -13.58 23.91 21.13
N ARG A 215 -13.60 24.36 22.39
CA ARG A 215 -12.60 24.03 23.41
C ARG A 215 -12.33 22.52 23.53
N THR A 216 -13.37 21.69 23.45
CA THR A 216 -13.25 20.22 23.52
C THR A 216 -12.54 19.65 22.30
N GLU A 217 -12.90 20.08 21.08
CA GLU A 217 -12.24 19.60 19.85
C GLU A 217 -10.80 20.09 19.76
N ILE A 218 -10.51 21.32 20.21
CA ILE A 218 -9.16 21.87 20.30
C ILE A 218 -8.31 21.06 21.29
N LYS A 219 -8.87 20.67 22.45
CA LYS A 219 -8.19 19.77 23.40
C LYS A 219 -7.91 18.40 22.77
N ASN A 220 -8.90 17.83 22.07
CA ASN A 220 -8.73 16.57 21.34
C ASN A 220 -7.61 16.67 20.29
N LEU A 221 -7.54 17.81 19.59
CA LEU A 221 -6.54 18.07 18.56
C LEU A 221 -5.15 18.15 19.19
N ALA A 222 -4.98 18.89 20.29
CA ALA A 222 -3.71 19.00 21.00
C ALA A 222 -3.21 17.63 21.49
N GLU A 223 -4.10 16.81 22.07
CA GLU A 223 -3.78 15.45 22.51
C GLU A 223 -3.36 14.56 21.33
N ALA A 224 -4.10 14.60 20.23
CA ALA A 224 -3.81 13.81 19.04
C ALA A 224 -2.48 14.23 18.40
N LEU A 225 -2.22 15.53 18.25
CA LEU A 225 -0.95 16.06 17.74
C LEU A 225 0.23 15.68 18.63
N SER A 226 0.09 15.80 19.95
CA SER A 226 1.13 15.38 20.89
C SER A 226 1.46 13.89 20.73
N THR A 227 0.43 13.06 20.58
CA THR A 227 0.61 11.61 20.39
C THR A 227 1.29 11.32 19.04
N ILE A 228 0.79 11.89 17.95
CA ILE A 228 1.34 11.71 16.60
C ILE A 228 2.81 12.18 16.54
N ASN A 229 3.10 13.36 17.09
CA ASN A 229 4.45 13.95 17.04
C ASN A 229 5.46 13.24 17.95
N SER A 230 5.00 12.48 18.96
CA SER A 230 5.87 11.61 19.75
C SER A 230 6.30 10.34 19.00
N HIS A 231 5.64 9.99 17.89
CA HIS A 231 5.98 8.82 17.11
C HIS A 231 7.14 9.14 16.14
N PRO A 232 8.19 8.29 16.04
CA PRO A 232 9.34 8.53 15.15
C PRO A 232 8.96 8.71 13.68
N TYR A 233 7.85 8.11 13.28
CA TYR A 233 7.29 8.12 11.93
C TYR A 233 5.89 8.72 11.94
N SER A 234 5.77 9.97 12.37
CA SER A 234 4.50 10.67 12.61
C SER A 234 3.58 10.70 11.38
N GLN A 235 4.13 10.85 10.18
CA GLN A 235 3.41 10.81 8.92
C GLN A 235 2.82 9.43 8.59
N PHE A 236 3.30 8.35 9.21
CA PHE A 236 2.79 6.98 9.03
C PHE A 236 2.03 6.48 10.26
N PHE A 237 1.66 7.36 11.19
CA PHE A 237 1.05 7.00 12.47
C PHE A 237 -0.21 6.14 12.32
N ARG A 238 -1.00 6.31 11.25
CA ARG A 238 -2.18 5.47 10.99
C ARG A 238 -1.83 3.97 10.85
N CYS A 239 -0.66 3.66 10.30
CA CYS A 239 -0.20 2.29 10.12
C CYS A 239 0.63 1.84 11.32
N LEU A 240 1.60 2.66 11.75
CA LEU A 240 2.62 2.28 12.74
C LEU A 240 2.27 2.61 14.20
N GLY A 241 1.28 3.47 14.45
CA GLY A 241 0.90 3.85 15.81
C GLY A 241 0.26 2.69 16.59
N GLN A 242 0.24 2.79 17.91
CA GLN A 242 -0.37 1.74 18.74
C GLN A 242 -1.89 1.66 18.52
N SER A 243 -2.45 0.45 18.59
CA SER A 243 -3.87 0.18 18.32
C SER A 243 -4.82 0.93 19.24
N ASP A 244 -4.48 1.02 20.52
CA ASP A 244 -5.19 1.78 21.53
C ASP A 244 -5.13 3.30 21.29
N GLN A 245 -4.22 3.81 20.46
CA GLN A 245 -4.12 5.24 20.14
C GLN A 245 -4.89 5.62 18.86
N MET A 246 -5.37 4.65 18.09
CA MET A 246 -6.02 4.91 16.79
C MET A 246 -7.33 5.67 16.90
N TYR A 247 -8.05 5.57 18.03
CA TYR A 247 -9.27 6.36 18.26
C TYR A 247 -8.97 7.87 18.22
N LYS A 248 -7.72 8.27 18.51
CA LYS A 248 -7.30 9.67 18.48
C LYS A 248 -7.41 10.26 17.07
N LEU A 249 -7.32 9.42 16.04
CA LEU A 249 -7.46 9.83 14.65
C LEU A 249 -8.92 9.95 14.17
N SER A 250 -9.90 9.59 15.02
CA SER A 250 -11.29 9.51 14.59
C SER A 250 -11.83 10.89 14.17
N ARG A 251 -12.44 10.95 12.97
CA ARG A 251 -13.13 12.14 12.46
C ARG A 251 -14.22 12.64 13.41
N SER A 252 -14.82 11.76 14.22
CA SER A 252 -15.84 12.15 15.18
C SER A 252 -15.33 13.08 16.28
N ARG A 253 -14.01 13.15 16.51
CA ARG A 253 -13.39 14.04 17.51
C ARG A 253 -13.25 15.50 17.04
N PHE A 254 -13.48 15.76 15.74
CA PHE A 254 -13.24 17.04 15.07
C PHE A 254 -14.43 17.47 14.21
N ARG A 255 -15.66 17.14 14.61
CA ARG A 255 -16.85 17.31 13.77
C ARG A 255 -17.10 18.77 13.42
N ILE A 256 -16.92 19.68 14.37
CA ILE A 256 -17.21 21.10 14.19
C ILE A 256 -16.06 21.77 13.43
N LEU A 257 -14.81 21.47 13.77
CA LEU A 257 -13.62 21.95 13.04
C LEU A 257 -13.64 21.53 11.57
N MET A 258 -14.15 20.34 11.24
CA MET A 258 -14.25 19.89 9.85
C MET A 258 -15.41 20.56 9.07
N LYS A 259 -16.37 21.20 9.75
CA LYS A 259 -17.52 21.88 9.14
C LYS A 259 -17.36 23.40 9.03
N SER A 260 -16.45 23.99 9.79
CA SER A 260 -16.32 25.44 9.91
C SER A 260 -15.80 26.15 8.65
N LYS A 261 -15.33 25.41 7.64
CA LYS A 261 -15.00 25.96 6.32
C LYS A 261 -16.24 26.35 5.50
N SER A 262 -17.45 25.95 5.89
CA SER A 262 -18.68 26.26 5.16
C SER A 262 -19.21 27.68 5.36
N ASN A 263 -18.66 28.45 6.30
CA ASN A 263 -19.21 29.74 6.75
C ASN A 263 -18.19 30.91 6.73
N LEU A 264 -17.04 30.73 6.07
CA LEU A 264 -16.05 31.77 5.77
C LEU A 264 -15.85 31.82 4.25
#